data_AF-A0A099T3D8-F1
#
_entry.id   AF-A0A099T3D8-F1
#
_cell.length_a   1.000
_cell.length_b   1.000
_cell.length_c   1.000
_cell.angle_alpha   90.00
_cell.angle_beta   90.00
_cell.angle_gamma   90.00
#
_symmetry.space_group_name_H-M   'P 1'
#
loop_
_entity.id
_entity.type
_entity.pdbx_description
1 polymer ?
#
loop_
_entity_poly.entity_id
_entity_poly.type
_entity_poly.pdbx_seq_one_letter_code
_entity_poly.pdbx_strand_id
1 'polypeptide(L)' 'MSVKEEIHSEIVGGLADATFPINTPEDLLAAMPAGPDAACQTEDVRKLIKAEDFPIESAKQIADILVERAGL' A
#
# COMPACT_ATOMS: atom_id res chain seq x y z
N MET A 1 11.80 -10.21 -13.98
CA MET A 1 11.00 -9.73 -12.84
C MET A 1 10.30 -8.49 -13.32
N SER A 2 8.98 -8.46 -13.22
CA SER A 2 8.20 -7.29 -13.67
C SER A 2 8.19 -6.23 -12.58
N VAL A 3 8.18 -4.95 -12.95
CA VAL A 3 8.11 -3.81 -12.02
C VAL A 3 6.96 -3.97 -11.01
N LYS A 4 5.85 -4.58 -11.45
CA LYS A 4 4.72 -5.04 -10.62
C LYS A 4 5.13 -5.91 -9.43
N GLU A 5 5.95 -6.94 -9.65
CA GLU A 5 6.34 -7.89 -8.60
C GLU A 5 7.26 -7.24 -7.57
N GLU A 6 8.11 -6.32 -8.04
CA GLU A 6 9.05 -5.56 -7.20
C GLU A 6 8.29 -4.61 -6.28
N ILE A 7 7.37 -3.80 -6.84
CA ILE A 7 6.51 -2.88 -6.08
C ILE A 7 5.60 -3.65 -5.12
N HIS A 8 4.99 -4.75 -5.56
CA HIS A 8 4.15 -5.58 -4.70
C HIS A 8 4.95 -6.11 -3.49
N SER A 9 6.18 -6.56 -3.71
CA SER A 9 7.04 -7.06 -2.64
C SER A 9 7.49 -5.95 -1.68
N GLU A 10 7.78 -4.76 -2.20
CA GLU A 10 8.17 -3.61 -1.38
C GLU A 10 7.02 -3.12 -0.49
N ILE A 11 5.79 -3.05 -1.03
CA ILE A 11 4.60 -2.68 -0.25
C ILE A 11 4.32 -3.73 0.83
N VAL A 12 4.36 -5.02 0.49
CA VAL A 12 4.14 -6.10 1.46
C VAL A 12 5.23 -6.12 2.53
N GLY A 13 6.49 -5.90 2.15
CA GLY A 13 7.61 -5.81 3.09
C GLY A 13 7.55 -4.57 3.97
N GLY A 14 7.16 -3.43 3.42
CA GLY A 14 7.01 -2.17 4.14
C GLY A 14 5.86 -2.18 5.15
N LEU A 15 4.80 -2.92 4.85
CA LEU A 15 3.64 -3.12 5.72
C LEU A 15 3.75 -4.38 6.60
N ALA A 16 4.92 -5.01 6.68
CA ALA A 16 5.10 -6.23 7.47
C ALA A 16 4.85 -6.00 8.97
N ASP A 17 5.16 -4.79 9.46
CA ASP A 17 4.94 -4.35 10.85
C ASP A 17 3.59 -3.63 11.04
N ALA A 18 2.75 -3.55 10.00
CA ALA A 18 1.45 -2.91 10.07
C ALA A 18 0.45 -3.76 10.88
N THR A 19 -0.44 -3.09 11.62
CA THR A 19 -1.52 -3.76 12.36
C THR A 19 -2.76 -3.88 11.48
N PHE A 20 -3.14 -5.10 11.12
CA PHE A 20 -4.36 -5.38 10.36
C PHE A 20 -5.53 -5.78 11.27
N PRO A 21 -6.80 -5.48 10.90
CA PRO A 21 -7.19 -4.77 9.68
C PRO A 21 -6.97 -3.26 9.80
N ILE A 22 -6.47 -2.66 8.72
CA ILE A 22 -6.38 -1.21 8.60
C ILE A 22 -7.76 -0.69 8.23
N ASN A 23 -8.29 0.27 8.99
CA ASN A 23 -9.68 0.72 8.85
C ASN A 23 -9.80 2.07 8.14
N THR A 24 -8.71 2.83 8.03
CA THR A 24 -8.72 4.16 7.44
C THR A 24 -7.48 4.40 6.58
N PRO A 25 -7.56 5.30 5.60
CA PRO A 25 -6.41 5.68 4.78
C PRO A 25 -5.31 6.36 5.59
N GLU A 26 -5.64 7.02 6.70
CA GLU A 26 -4.64 7.61 7.59
C GLU A 26 -3.84 6.54 8.35
N ASP A 27 -4.51 5.50 8.82
CA ASP A 27 -3.88 4.35 9.50
C ASP A 27 -2.99 3.56 8.53
N LEU A 28 -3.44 3.43 7.26
CA LEU A 28 -2.62 2.87 6.18
C LEU A 28 -1.33 3.67 5.98
N LEU A 29 -1.46 4.99 5.90
CA LEU A 29 -0.32 5.86 5.65
C LEU A 29 0.68 5.87 6.80
N ALA A 30 0.17 5.78 8.04
CA ALA A 30 0.99 5.69 9.23
C ALA A 30 1.72 4.34 9.33
N ALA A 31 1.14 3.29 8.75
CA ALA A 31 1.74 1.96 8.70
C ALA A 31 2.78 1.80 7.59
N MET A 32 2.81 2.67 6.58
CA MET A 32 3.80 2.62 5.51
C MET A 32 5.19 3.06 6.02
N PRO A 33 6.28 2.44 5.51
CA PRO A 33 7.63 2.79 5.94
C PRO A 33 7.95 4.22 5.53
N ALA A 34 8.45 5.07 6.43
CA ALA A 34 8.88 6.41 6.09
C ALA A 34 10.29 6.37 5.45
N GLY A 35 10.39 6.71 4.17
CA GLY A 35 11.63 6.75 3.40
C GLY A 35 11.54 7.71 2.20
N PRO A 36 12.67 8.05 1.55
CA PRO A 36 12.67 8.96 0.41
C PRO A 36 11.84 8.46 -0.77
N ASP A 37 11.78 7.14 -0.98
CA ASP A 37 10.90 6.49 -1.97
C ASP A 37 9.45 6.39 -1.49
N ALA A 38 9.26 6.29 -0.17
CA ALA A 38 7.94 6.16 0.41
C ALA A 38 7.07 7.40 0.21
N ALA A 39 7.66 8.60 0.04
CA ALA A 39 6.89 9.79 -0.28
C ALA A 39 6.18 9.66 -1.65
N CYS A 40 6.84 9.05 -2.63
CA CYS A 40 6.27 8.74 -3.94
C CYS A 40 5.11 7.74 -3.78
N GLN A 41 5.37 6.64 -3.06
CA GLN A 41 4.38 5.60 -2.80
C GLN A 41 3.19 6.11 -1.99
N THR A 42 3.42 6.97 -1.00
CA THR A 42 2.39 7.58 -0.13
C THR A 42 1.42 8.43 -0.94
N GLU A 43 1.92 9.20 -1.91
CA GLU A 43 1.07 10.04 -2.75
C GLU A 43 0.25 9.21 -3.73
N ASP A 44 0.87 8.20 -4.36
CA ASP A 44 0.15 7.28 -5.24
C ASP A 44 -0.87 6.43 -4.46
N VAL A 45 -0.53 5.96 -3.26
CA VAL A 45 -1.47 5.26 -2.37
C VAL A 45 -2.67 6.14 -2.04
N ARG A 46 -2.47 7.43 -1.75
CA ARG A 46 -3.59 8.36 -1.50
C ARG A 46 -4.46 8.59 -2.73
N LYS A 47 -3.90 8.53 -3.95
CA LYS A 47 -4.65 8.68 -5.21
C LYS A 47 -5.39 7.39 -5.59
N LEU A 48 -4.78 6.24 -5.30
CA LEU A 48 -5.25 4.93 -5.74
C LEU A 48 -6.19 4.28 -4.72
N ILE A 49 -5.94 4.37 -3.41
CA ILE A 49 -6.79 3.78 -2.37
C ILE A 49 -7.92 4.74 -1.99
N LYS A 50 -9.15 4.24 -1.91
CA LYS A 50 -10.34 5.00 -1.50
C LYS A 50 -10.84 4.54 -0.14
N ALA A 51 -11.66 5.37 0.51
CA ALA A 51 -12.33 5.01 1.75
C ALA A 51 -13.18 3.72 1.64
N GLU A 52 -13.66 3.41 0.43
CA GLU A 52 -14.45 2.21 0.12
C GLU A 52 -13.62 0.91 0.11
N ASP A 53 -12.29 1.01 -0.02
CA ASP A 53 -11.38 -0.14 0.00
C ASP A 53 -11.11 -0.63 1.45
N PHE A 54 -11.59 0.11 2.46
CA PHE A 54 -11.45 -0.26 3.86
C PHE A 54 -12.67 -1.05 4.37
N PRO A 55 -12.48 -1.99 5.33
CA PRO A 55 -11.23 -2.32 6.01
C PRO A 55 -10.31 -3.23 5.16
N ILE A 56 -9.01 -2.93 5.17
CA ILE A 56 -8.02 -3.78 4.51
C ILE A 56 -7.50 -4.78 5.53
N GLU A 57 -7.65 -6.07 5.20
CA GLU A 57 -7.32 -7.19 6.08
C GLU A 57 -5.86 -7.63 6.02
N SER A 58 -5.09 -7.23 5.00
CA SER A 58 -3.70 -7.69 4.81
C SER A 58 -2.89 -6.79 3.89
N ALA A 59 -1.56 -6.78 4.09
CA ALA A 59 -0.61 -6.02 3.26
C ALA A 59 -0.68 -6.41 1.79
N LYS A 60 -0.91 -7.71 1.52
CA LYS A 60 -1.10 -8.24 0.16
C LYS A 60 -2.29 -7.60 -0.54
N GLN A 61 -3.40 -7.37 0.16
CA GLN A 61 -4.59 -6.75 -0.43
C GLN A 61 -4.31 -5.31 -0.87
N ILE A 62 -3.60 -4.53 -0.06
CA ILE A 62 -3.15 -3.18 -0.46
C ILE A 62 -2.25 -3.25 -1.69
N ALA A 63 -1.25 -4.13 -1.67
CA ALA A 63 -0.30 -4.26 -2.76
C ALA A 63 -0.97 -4.64 -4.09
N ASP A 64 -1.96 -5.54 -4.06
CA ASP A 64 -2.74 -5.94 -5.23
C ASP A 64 -3.55 -4.76 -5.79
N ILE A 65 -4.28 -4.04 -4.93
CA ILE A 65 -5.08 -2.87 -5.33
C ILE A 65 -4.19 -1.77 -5.94
N LEU A 66 -3.03 -1.51 -5.35
CA LEU A 66 -2.11 -0.46 -5.83
C LEU A 66 -1.56 -0.80 -7.20
N VAL A 67 -1.11 -2.03 -7.40
CA VAL A 67 -0.59 -2.47 -8.70
C VAL A 67 -1.70 -2.47 -9.75
N GLU A 68 -2.90 -2.98 -9.41
CA GLU A 68 -4.03 -3.01 -10.34
C GLU A 68 -4.47 -1.60 -10.75
N ARG A 69 -4.58 -0.67 -9.80
CA ARG A 69 -4.99 0.71 -10.08
C ARG A 69 -3.89 1.55 -10.71
N ALA A 70 -2.62 1.25 -10.45
CA ALA A 70 -1.49 1.88 -11.13
C ALA A 70 -1.33 1.38 -12.58
N GLY A 71 -2.05 0.33 -12.98
CA GLY A 71 -1.97 -0.23 -14.33
C GLY A 71 -0.63 -0.93 -14.63
N LEU A 72 0.00 -1.47 -13.58
CA LEU A 72 1.30 -2.15 -13.62
C LEU A 72 1.18 -3.67 -13.81
#